data_AF-A8SXW6-F1
#
_entry.id   AF-A8SXW6-F1
#
_cell.length_a   1.000
_cell.length_b   1.000
_cell.length_c   1.000
_cell.angle_alpha   90.00
_cell.angle_beta   90.00
_cell.angle_gamma   90.00
#
_symmetry.space_group_name_H-M   'P 1'
#
loop_
_entity.id
_entity.type
_entity.pdbx_description
1 polymer ?
#
loop_
_entity_poly.entity_id
_entity_poly.type
_entity_poly.pdbx_seq_one_letter_code
_entity_poly.pdbx_strand_id
1 'polypeptide(L)'
;MCKKLIAFLVFSFIIINFSIFSNNVTGKQTENNPNSSTSEVRSSDDSTILNNRKTHIKNFLKPDSTRITLTAEEVLNVHQQSVLDKILIPNQTRLSLNDVVLTFASTKHLVAAASTTAPNLEGKVTYEHTTSTIAQLNSLLKSTNTAIILTSEESRNPNHRSVLNKVLNPGQNLSPEMVNISFNSSTSELKIAVAKSCWTITGSEVVFNQISVTQDLSNFTKTPTDQAITVTQAESTNPTQVTVNKFLQTADTLTVGTDVTITFNANERKATLAVVANSTRAQGDNVVFTNVTVTVEKQDLSNFTKPTTETITVTQAEVTSKDQNALNKFLKQAGSLTVNTDATIEFDTTNKKATLTAAQNSTKAQGSVVFTNVTVEKQDLSNFTKPTTETITVTQAEVTSKDQNALNKFLKQAGSLTVNTDATIEFDTTNKKATLTAAQNSTKAQGSVVFTNVTVEKPALSQKLTEKELGQINARTQAAVKAAMLSKNTNLQNVDQNRFTITLDTDASKSNAKVTQK
;
A
#
# COMPACT_ATOMS: atom_id res chain seq x y z
N MET A 1 -2.09 26.62 -15.58
CA MET A 1 -3.33 27.28 -16.04
C MET A 1 -4.18 27.54 -14.80
N CYS A 2 -4.51 28.82 -14.53
CA CYS A 2 -5.41 29.39 -13.50
C CYS A 2 -5.25 28.94 -12.02
N LYS A 3 -4.58 29.70 -11.14
CA LYS A 3 -5.03 30.93 -10.42
C LYS A 3 -6.39 30.80 -9.72
N LYS A 4 -6.38 30.64 -8.39
CA LYS A 4 -6.81 31.65 -7.39
C LYS A 4 -6.82 31.04 -5.98
N LEU A 5 -5.82 31.40 -5.19
CA LEU A 5 -5.76 31.21 -3.74
C LEU A 5 -6.39 32.46 -3.12
N ILE A 6 -7.54 32.32 -2.45
CA ILE A 6 -8.17 33.41 -1.69
C ILE A 6 -7.70 33.27 -0.25
N ALA A 7 -6.79 34.14 0.17
CA ALA A 7 -6.37 34.30 1.55
C ALA A 7 -7.42 35.13 2.30
N PHE A 8 -8.04 34.54 3.32
CA PHE A 8 -8.88 35.23 4.30
C PHE A 8 -7.95 35.96 5.28
N LEU A 9 -7.98 37.28 5.27
CA LEU A 9 -7.22 38.12 6.19
C LEU A 9 -8.13 38.50 7.36
N VAL A 10 -7.88 37.89 8.51
CA VAL A 10 -8.58 38.16 9.79
C VAL A 10 -8.05 39.49 10.34
N PHE A 11 -8.86 40.55 10.28
CA PHE A 11 -8.59 41.78 11.02
C PHE A 11 -9.11 41.65 12.45
N SER A 12 -8.21 41.38 13.40
CA SER A 12 -8.48 41.60 14.82
C SER A 12 -8.31 43.08 15.14
N PHE A 13 -9.39 43.77 15.51
CA PHE A 13 -9.32 45.10 16.09
C PHE A 13 -9.24 44.99 17.62
N ILE A 14 -8.13 45.45 18.18
CA ILE A 14 -7.93 45.70 19.61
C ILE A 14 -8.61 47.04 19.93
N ILE A 15 -9.60 47.03 20.84
CA ILE A 15 -10.19 48.24 21.40
C ILE A 15 -9.27 48.72 22.54
N ILE A 16 -8.52 49.80 22.31
CA ILE A 16 -7.81 50.51 23.39
C ILE A 16 -8.76 51.54 23.99
N ASN A 17 -9.12 51.32 25.27
CA ASN A 17 -9.80 52.32 26.10
C ASN A 17 -8.85 53.50 26.37
N PHE A 18 -9.25 54.72 26.01
CA PHE A 18 -8.52 55.93 26.33
C PHE A 18 -8.92 56.43 27.74
N SER A 19 -7.96 56.43 28.66
CA SER A 19 -8.01 57.21 29.90
C SER A 19 -6.66 57.88 30.15
N ILE A 20 -6.72 59.21 30.26
CA ILE A 20 -5.85 60.13 31.03
C ILE A 20 -4.36 60.20 30.61
N PHE A 21 -3.91 61.38 30.16
CA PHE A 21 -2.65 61.99 30.62
C PHE A 21 -2.62 63.50 30.34
N SER A 22 -2.73 64.29 31.42
CA SER A 22 -2.21 65.66 31.51
C SER A 22 -0.95 65.61 32.35
N ASN A 23 0.19 66.08 31.84
CA ASN A 23 1.08 67.00 32.57
C ASN A 23 2.29 67.48 31.75
N ASN A 24 2.64 68.73 32.04
CA ASN A 24 3.85 69.49 31.69
C ASN A 24 5.17 68.73 31.87
N VAL A 25 6.23 69.15 31.15
CA VAL A 25 7.51 69.62 31.74
C VAL A 25 8.32 70.44 30.70
N THR A 26 8.83 71.55 31.21
CA THR A 26 9.77 72.58 30.72
C THR A 26 11.24 72.17 30.53
N GLY A 27 11.97 72.91 29.69
CA GLY A 27 13.44 73.13 29.74
C GLY A 27 13.95 73.85 28.48
N LYS A 28 14.20 75.17 28.49
CA LYS A 28 15.51 75.88 28.65
C LYS A 28 16.65 75.28 27.79
N GLN A 29 17.44 76.03 27.00
CA GLN A 29 18.14 77.28 27.34
C GLN A 29 18.83 77.92 26.09
N THR A 30 18.82 79.26 26.01
CA THR A 30 19.90 80.23 25.60
C THR A 30 20.70 80.04 24.28
N GLU A 31 21.09 81.06 23.49
CA GLU A 31 21.42 82.47 23.75
C GLU A 31 21.63 83.27 22.43
N ASN A 32 21.58 84.60 22.56
CA ASN A 32 22.22 85.66 21.73
C ASN A 32 21.38 86.47 20.71
N ASN A 33 21.50 87.78 20.91
CA ASN A 33 20.79 88.95 20.40
C ASN A 33 21.84 89.86 19.67
N PRO A 34 21.51 91.08 19.20
CA PRO A 34 20.91 91.49 17.91
C PRO A 34 21.87 92.37 17.06
N ASN A 35 21.53 92.64 15.79
CA ASN A 35 21.29 94.02 15.28
C ASN A 35 21.09 94.12 13.76
N SER A 36 20.25 95.11 13.43
CA SER A 36 20.31 96.01 12.26
C SER A 36 19.71 95.56 10.92
N SER A 37 18.46 96.01 10.72
CA SER A 37 17.98 96.86 9.61
C SER A 37 18.74 96.84 8.28
N THR A 38 18.02 96.53 7.19
CA THR A 38 17.57 97.51 6.16
C THR A 38 16.62 96.86 5.15
N SER A 39 15.54 97.58 4.83
CA SER A 39 14.62 97.43 3.68
C SER A 39 15.39 97.25 2.36
N GLU A 40 14.90 96.74 1.24
CA GLU A 40 13.55 96.76 0.65
C GLU A 40 13.63 95.92 -0.64
N VAL A 41 12.76 94.94 -0.89
CA VAL A 41 12.33 94.57 -2.25
C VAL A 41 10.86 94.14 -2.19
N ARG A 42 10.05 94.86 -2.96
CA ARG A 42 8.62 94.66 -3.18
C ARG A 42 8.33 93.35 -3.92
N SER A 43 7.26 92.69 -3.45
CA SER A 43 6.17 92.06 -4.21
C SER A 43 6.52 91.42 -5.57
N SER A 44 6.41 90.10 -5.59
CA SER A 44 5.61 89.41 -6.59
C SER A 44 4.88 88.26 -5.91
N ASP A 45 3.57 88.33 -6.02
CA ASP A 45 2.54 87.62 -5.28
C ASP A 45 2.53 86.08 -5.45
N ASP A 46 1.68 85.47 -4.62
CA ASP A 46 1.06 84.15 -4.75
C ASP A 46 1.86 82.91 -4.36
N SER A 47 1.99 82.72 -3.05
CA SER A 47 1.62 81.44 -2.41
C SER A 47 1.20 81.65 -0.95
N THR A 48 0.28 82.58 -0.72
CA THR A 48 -0.41 82.67 0.56
C THR A 48 -1.17 81.37 0.84
N ILE A 49 -0.77 80.68 1.91
CA ILE A 49 -1.67 80.04 2.87
C ILE A 49 -2.78 79.20 2.21
N LEU A 50 -2.46 78.00 1.73
CA LEU A 50 -3.50 77.00 1.50
C LEU A 50 -3.96 76.49 2.87
N ASN A 51 -5.07 77.03 3.33
CA ASN A 51 -5.87 76.57 4.46
C ASN A 51 -5.82 75.03 4.63
N ASN A 52 -5.09 74.54 5.63
CA ASN A 52 -5.35 73.25 6.28
C ASN A 52 -6.64 73.34 7.11
N ARG A 53 -7.74 73.81 6.52
CA ARG A 53 -9.05 73.78 7.17
C ARG A 53 -9.66 72.41 6.92
N LYS A 54 -9.51 71.52 7.90
CA LYS A 54 -10.28 70.28 7.92
C LYS A 54 -11.76 70.62 7.85
N THR A 55 -12.51 69.88 7.03
CA THR A 55 -13.95 70.10 6.90
C THR A 55 -14.66 69.35 8.03
N HIS A 56 -15.49 70.04 8.78
CA HIS A 56 -16.21 69.42 9.88
C HIS A 56 -17.27 68.44 9.35
N ILE A 57 -17.31 67.22 9.91
CA ILE A 57 -18.22 66.14 9.49
C ILE A 57 -19.72 66.53 9.52
N LYS A 58 -20.11 67.46 10.40
CA LYS A 58 -21.48 67.98 10.49
C LYS A 58 -22.00 68.59 9.20
N ASN A 59 -21.12 69.04 8.30
CA ASN A 59 -21.50 69.61 7.00
C ASN A 59 -22.06 68.55 6.03
N PHE A 60 -21.83 67.27 6.32
CA PHE A 60 -22.26 66.13 5.50
C PHE A 60 -23.42 65.34 6.15
N LEU A 61 -23.69 65.62 7.42
CA LEU A 61 -24.63 64.88 8.27
C LEU A 61 -25.87 65.72 8.59
N LYS A 62 -26.99 65.04 8.84
CA LYS A 62 -28.22 65.67 9.33
C LYS A 62 -27.98 66.35 10.69
N PRO A 63 -28.78 67.36 11.08
CA PRO A 63 -28.66 68.01 12.38
C PRO A 63 -28.73 67.02 13.55
N ASP A 64 -28.04 67.32 14.65
CA ASP A 64 -28.04 66.55 15.92
C ASP A 64 -29.43 66.27 16.49
N SER A 65 -30.36 67.22 16.33
CA SER A 65 -31.77 67.11 16.73
C SER A 65 -32.57 66.08 15.90
N THR A 66 -32.00 65.57 14.81
CA THR A 66 -32.67 64.59 13.93
C THR A 66 -32.98 63.32 14.70
N ARG A 67 -34.24 62.89 14.62
CA ARG A 67 -34.67 61.62 15.20
C ARG A 67 -34.21 60.46 14.32
N ILE A 68 -33.35 59.61 14.87
CA ILE A 68 -32.81 58.43 14.17
C ILE A 68 -33.51 57.19 14.70
N THR A 69 -33.97 56.31 13.80
CA THR A 69 -34.56 55.02 14.18
C THR A 69 -33.68 53.88 13.66
N LEU A 70 -33.18 53.05 14.57
CA LEU A 70 -32.30 51.92 14.26
C LEU A 70 -33.02 50.59 14.46
N THR A 71 -32.80 49.67 13.52
CA THR A 71 -33.27 48.28 13.62
C THR A 71 -32.39 47.48 14.57
N ALA A 72 -32.86 46.30 14.99
CA ALA A 72 -32.10 45.39 15.84
C ALA A 72 -30.75 44.99 15.24
N GLU A 73 -30.70 44.77 13.93
CA GLU A 73 -29.47 44.44 13.20
C GLU A 73 -28.46 45.60 13.21
N GLU A 74 -28.95 46.82 13.00
CA GLU A 74 -28.15 48.05 13.07
C GLU A 74 -27.63 48.34 14.47
N VAL A 75 -28.32 47.91 15.51
CA VAL A 75 -27.86 48.06 16.90
C VAL A 75 -26.75 47.06 17.23
N LEU A 76 -26.83 45.84 16.70
CA LEU A 76 -25.79 44.82 16.84
C LEU A 76 -24.52 45.15 16.06
N ASN A 77 -24.67 45.83 14.92
CA ASN A 77 -23.57 46.30 14.10
C ASN A 77 -23.77 47.76 13.66
N VAL A 78 -23.47 48.70 14.55
CA VAL A 78 -23.71 50.14 14.33
C VAL A 78 -22.85 50.73 13.20
N HIS A 79 -21.66 50.20 12.99
CA HIS A 79 -20.74 50.70 11.99
C HIS A 79 -20.97 50.02 10.64
N GLN A 80 -22.10 50.37 10.02
CA GLN A 80 -22.49 49.85 8.70
C GLN A 80 -23.18 50.91 7.84
N GLN A 81 -23.22 50.65 6.54
CA GLN A 81 -23.68 51.63 5.55
C GLN A 81 -25.13 52.07 5.77
N SER A 82 -26.04 51.15 6.13
CA SER A 82 -27.45 51.49 6.37
C SER A 82 -27.65 52.51 7.51
N VAL A 83 -26.77 52.48 8.53
CA VAL A 83 -26.78 53.45 9.63
C VAL A 83 -26.23 54.80 9.14
N LEU A 84 -25.17 54.78 8.34
CA LEU A 84 -24.61 55.99 7.72
C LEU A 84 -25.65 56.68 6.83
N ASP A 85 -26.36 55.93 5.99
CA ASP A 85 -27.38 56.46 5.07
C ASP A 85 -28.53 57.18 5.82
N LYS A 86 -28.85 56.74 7.05
CA LYS A 86 -29.87 57.37 7.89
C LYS A 86 -29.47 58.75 8.40
N ILE A 87 -28.17 59.00 8.52
CA ILE A 87 -27.63 60.24 9.08
C ILE A 87 -27.02 61.18 8.04
N LEU A 88 -26.88 60.75 6.78
CA LEU A 88 -26.43 61.62 5.68
C LEU A 88 -27.50 62.62 5.25
N ILE A 89 -27.09 63.84 4.89
CA ILE A 89 -27.97 64.80 4.23
C ILE A 89 -28.42 64.20 2.87
N PRO A 90 -29.68 64.38 2.42
CA PRO A 90 -30.15 63.85 1.15
C PRO A 90 -29.22 64.24 -0.02
N ASN A 91 -28.96 63.29 -0.94
CA ASN A 91 -28.07 63.45 -2.10
C ASN A 91 -26.60 63.74 -1.79
N GLN A 92 -26.14 63.51 -0.55
CA GLN A 92 -24.73 63.57 -0.19
C GLN A 92 -23.98 62.29 -0.60
N THR A 93 -22.97 62.41 -1.47
CA THR A 93 -22.16 61.25 -1.96
C THR A 93 -20.70 61.29 -1.53
N ARG A 94 -20.29 62.32 -0.77
CA ARG A 94 -18.88 62.61 -0.46
C ARG A 94 -18.37 62.00 0.85
N LEU A 95 -19.23 61.32 1.61
CA LEU A 95 -18.88 60.72 2.90
C LEU A 95 -19.17 59.22 2.84
N SER A 96 -18.13 58.40 3.03
CA SER A 96 -18.22 56.94 3.04
C SER A 96 -18.02 56.39 4.45
N LEU A 97 -18.30 55.09 4.64
CA LEU A 97 -18.10 54.44 5.93
C LEU A 97 -16.64 54.48 6.41
N ASN A 98 -15.65 54.54 5.50
CA ASN A 98 -14.23 54.65 5.86
C ASN A 98 -13.85 56.02 6.44
N ASP A 99 -14.68 57.04 6.18
CA ASP A 99 -14.42 58.42 6.58
C ASP A 99 -14.96 58.74 7.98
N VAL A 100 -15.75 57.82 8.55
CA VAL A 100 -16.54 58.03 9.76
C VAL A 100 -16.34 56.85 10.71
N VAL A 101 -16.40 57.11 12.01
CA VAL A 101 -16.56 56.07 13.03
C VAL A 101 -17.94 56.25 13.62
N LEU A 102 -18.76 55.21 13.51
CA LEU A 102 -20.10 55.17 14.08
C LEU A 102 -20.05 54.37 15.37
N THR A 103 -20.45 54.99 16.47
CA THR A 103 -20.49 54.36 17.79
C THR A 103 -21.72 54.82 18.55
N PHE A 104 -21.98 54.21 19.70
CA PHE A 104 -22.97 54.72 20.63
C PHE A 104 -22.26 55.30 21.86
N ALA A 105 -22.66 56.50 22.27
CA ALA A 105 -22.24 57.07 23.55
C ALA A 105 -23.14 56.60 24.72
N SER A 106 -24.39 56.22 24.40
CA SER A 106 -25.36 55.66 25.34
C SER A 106 -26.41 54.86 24.58
N THR A 107 -27.36 54.24 25.29
CA THR A 107 -28.53 53.55 24.71
C THR A 107 -29.40 54.43 23.81
N LYS A 108 -29.28 55.76 23.90
CA LYS A 108 -30.12 56.72 23.18
C LYS A 108 -29.35 57.66 22.27
N HIS A 109 -28.02 57.57 22.24
CA HIS A 109 -27.16 58.53 21.54
C HIS A 109 -26.22 57.82 20.56
N LEU A 110 -26.58 57.85 19.27
CA LEU A 110 -25.67 57.51 18.17
C LEU A 110 -24.65 58.65 17.99
N VAL A 111 -23.40 58.30 17.80
CA VAL A 111 -22.30 59.24 17.53
C VAL A 111 -21.68 58.90 16.19
N ALA A 112 -21.54 59.92 15.35
CA ALA A 112 -20.76 59.88 14.12
C ALA A 112 -19.56 60.81 14.28
N ALA A 113 -18.36 60.24 14.32
CA ALA A 113 -17.11 60.99 14.43
C ALA A 113 -16.29 60.85 13.14
N ALA A 114 -15.51 61.86 12.77
CA ALA A 114 -14.56 61.72 11.67
C ALA A 114 -13.55 60.60 12.00
N SER A 115 -13.29 59.72 11.04
CA SER A 115 -12.27 58.68 11.17
C SER A 115 -10.88 59.32 11.28
N THR A 116 -10.02 58.76 12.12
CA THR A 116 -8.62 59.19 12.23
C THR A 116 -7.83 58.96 10.93
N THR A 117 -8.35 58.10 10.04
CA THR A 117 -7.79 57.83 8.72
C THR A 117 -8.28 58.78 7.63
N ALA A 118 -9.22 59.70 7.93
CA ALA A 118 -9.71 60.71 7.01
C ALA A 118 -9.00 62.05 7.27
N PRO A 119 -7.85 62.34 6.60
CA PRO A 119 -6.97 63.45 6.97
C PRO A 119 -7.63 64.83 6.83
N ASN A 120 -8.66 64.94 5.99
CA ASN A 120 -9.33 66.18 5.64
C ASN A 120 -10.64 66.42 6.42
N LEU A 121 -11.02 65.52 7.33
CA LEU A 121 -12.25 65.60 8.11
C LEU A 121 -11.96 65.75 9.60
N GLU A 122 -12.86 66.43 10.31
CA GLU A 122 -12.80 66.56 11.76
C GLU A 122 -14.19 66.65 12.42
N GLY A 123 -14.18 66.53 13.75
CA GLY A 123 -15.36 66.72 14.59
C GLY A 123 -16.23 65.47 14.75
N LYS A 124 -17.29 65.63 15.54
CA LYS A 124 -18.30 64.60 15.83
C LYS A 124 -19.70 65.21 15.87
N VAL A 125 -20.71 64.38 15.61
CA VAL A 125 -22.12 64.70 15.81
C VAL A 125 -22.72 63.63 16.71
N THR A 126 -23.39 64.05 17.79
CA THR A 126 -24.17 63.19 18.67
C THR A 126 -25.64 63.39 18.37
N TYR A 127 -26.37 62.31 18.11
CA TYR A 127 -27.81 62.36 17.86
C TYR A 127 -28.57 62.14 19.16
N GLU A 128 -29.15 63.21 19.70
CA GLU A 128 -29.81 63.23 21.02
C GLU A 128 -31.13 62.44 21.04
N HIS A 129 -31.70 62.14 19.87
CA HIS A 129 -32.98 61.44 19.72
C HIS A 129 -32.84 60.14 18.91
N THR A 130 -32.04 59.18 19.39
CA THR A 130 -31.96 57.84 18.76
C THR A 130 -32.95 56.88 19.42
N THR A 131 -33.82 56.29 18.60
CA THR A 131 -34.72 55.19 19.00
C THR A 131 -34.21 53.90 18.40
N SER A 132 -34.01 52.88 19.22
CA SER A 132 -33.42 51.60 18.82
C SER A 132 -34.39 50.45 19.10
N THR A 133 -34.62 49.59 18.12
CA THR A 133 -35.24 48.29 18.36
C THR A 133 -34.16 47.36 18.91
N ILE A 134 -34.36 46.83 20.12
CA ILE A 134 -33.40 45.93 20.79
C ILE A 134 -33.76 44.48 20.44
N ALA A 135 -32.78 43.68 20.02
CA ALA A 135 -32.99 42.26 19.75
C ALA A 135 -33.22 41.47 21.06
N GLN A 136 -34.05 40.44 21.00
CA GLN A 136 -34.14 39.48 22.10
C GLN A 136 -33.07 38.39 21.97
N LEU A 137 -32.41 38.03 23.07
CA LEU A 137 -31.33 37.04 23.08
C LEU A 137 -31.79 35.71 22.45
N ASN A 138 -32.99 35.25 22.79
CA ASN A 138 -33.56 34.00 22.26
C ASN A 138 -33.81 34.02 20.75
N SER A 139 -34.02 35.17 20.10
CA SER A 139 -34.18 35.25 18.64
C SER A 139 -32.85 35.15 17.89
N LEU A 140 -31.73 35.42 18.58
CA LEU A 140 -30.38 35.36 18.01
C LEU A 140 -29.76 33.97 18.10
N LEU A 141 -30.26 33.13 19.02
CA LEU A 141 -29.74 31.80 19.30
C LEU A 141 -30.53 30.71 18.58
N LYS A 142 -29.88 29.59 18.31
CA LYS A 142 -30.51 28.36 17.84
C LYS A 142 -31.55 27.86 18.86
N SER A 143 -32.46 27.00 18.41
CA SER A 143 -33.38 26.31 19.31
C SER A 143 -32.64 25.60 20.44
N THR A 144 -33.16 25.65 21.66
CA THR A 144 -32.58 24.97 22.85
C THR A 144 -32.53 23.45 22.71
N ASN A 145 -33.28 22.88 21.75
CA ASN A 145 -33.25 21.47 21.38
C ASN A 145 -32.11 21.12 20.39
N THR A 146 -31.28 22.09 20.02
CA THR A 146 -30.14 21.84 19.14
C THR A 146 -29.04 21.11 19.91
N ALA A 147 -28.55 20.00 19.36
CA ALA A 147 -27.37 19.34 19.89
C ALA A 147 -26.13 20.22 19.69
N ILE A 148 -25.42 20.51 20.78
CA ILE A 148 -24.19 21.31 20.78
C ILE A 148 -23.05 20.41 21.23
N ILE A 149 -22.00 20.36 20.43
CA ILE A 149 -20.79 19.60 20.75
C ILE A 149 -19.71 20.59 21.14
N LEU A 150 -19.19 20.50 22.35
CA LEU A 150 -18.07 21.29 22.84
C LEU A 150 -16.79 20.46 22.78
N THR A 151 -15.67 21.10 22.48
CA THR A 151 -14.37 20.49 22.74
C THR A 151 -14.09 20.44 24.24
N SER A 152 -13.14 19.60 24.64
CA SER A 152 -12.62 19.60 26.02
C SER A 152 -12.09 20.98 26.44
N GLU A 153 -11.57 21.78 25.51
CA GLU A 153 -11.09 23.14 25.79
C GLU A 153 -12.25 24.13 25.95
N GLU A 154 -13.21 24.09 25.03
CA GLU A 154 -14.41 24.94 25.07
C GLU A 154 -15.29 24.69 26.30
N SER A 155 -15.35 23.46 26.79
CA SER A 155 -16.09 23.16 28.03
C SER A 155 -15.43 23.75 29.27
N ARG A 156 -14.09 23.92 29.28
CA ARG A 156 -13.35 24.58 30.37
C ARG A 156 -13.36 26.10 30.24
N ASN A 157 -13.41 26.60 29.02
CA ASN A 157 -13.44 28.02 28.68
C ASN A 157 -14.70 28.37 27.85
N PRO A 158 -15.91 28.25 28.44
CA PRO A 158 -17.17 28.38 27.70
C PRO A 158 -17.44 29.80 27.18
N ASN A 159 -16.88 30.83 27.84
CA ASN A 159 -17.02 32.21 27.41
C ASN A 159 -16.03 32.57 26.29
N HIS A 160 -16.17 31.89 25.16
CA HIS A 160 -15.30 32.04 24.01
C HIS A 160 -16.11 32.16 22.71
N ARG A 161 -15.54 32.86 21.71
CA ARG A 161 -16.17 33.09 20.40
C ARG A 161 -16.60 31.79 19.71
N SER A 162 -15.78 30.74 19.80
CA SER A 162 -16.07 29.46 19.15
C SER A 162 -17.32 28.78 19.72
N VAL A 163 -17.54 28.85 21.03
CA VAL A 163 -18.75 28.35 21.69
C VAL A 163 -19.96 29.17 21.29
N LEU A 164 -19.83 30.50 21.28
CA LEU A 164 -20.91 31.39 20.85
C LEU A 164 -21.35 31.09 19.40
N ASN A 165 -20.41 30.87 18.49
CA ASN A 165 -20.71 30.53 17.10
C ASN A 165 -21.50 29.20 16.97
N LYS A 166 -21.34 28.27 17.91
CA LYS A 166 -22.10 27.01 17.90
C LYS A 166 -23.57 27.18 18.28
N VAL A 167 -23.89 28.20 19.07
CA VAL A 167 -25.26 28.46 19.55
C VAL A 167 -25.99 29.58 18.82
N LEU A 168 -25.32 30.37 17.97
CA LEU A 168 -25.94 31.43 17.17
C LEU A 168 -26.70 30.89 15.95
N ASN A 169 -27.81 31.54 15.60
CA ASN A 169 -28.46 31.32 14.31
C ASN A 169 -27.53 31.74 13.16
N PRO A 170 -27.58 31.06 12.00
CA PRO A 170 -26.78 31.44 10.83
C PRO A 170 -26.97 32.92 10.46
N GLY A 171 -25.86 33.62 10.20
CA GLY A 171 -25.85 35.04 9.82
C GLY A 171 -25.98 36.03 10.98
N GLN A 172 -26.20 35.56 12.22
CA GLN A 172 -26.21 36.43 13.40
C GLN A 172 -24.78 36.76 13.85
N ASN A 173 -24.56 38.02 14.23
CA ASN A 173 -23.29 38.49 14.77
C ASN A 173 -23.51 39.06 16.17
N LEU A 174 -23.08 38.31 17.18
CA LEU A 174 -23.15 38.70 18.58
C LEU A 174 -21.74 38.67 19.17
N SER A 175 -21.31 39.72 19.87
CA SER A 175 -19.99 39.75 20.51
C SER A 175 -19.95 38.90 21.80
N PRO A 176 -18.82 38.24 22.17
CA PRO A 176 -18.73 37.48 23.41
C PRO A 176 -18.76 38.41 24.64
N GLU A 177 -18.52 39.71 24.47
CA GLU A 177 -18.65 40.71 25.55
C GLU A 177 -20.10 41.08 25.87
N MET A 178 -21.04 40.80 24.94
CA MET A 178 -22.46 41.12 25.09
C MET A 178 -23.21 40.05 25.90
N VAL A 179 -22.62 38.86 26.07
CA VAL A 179 -23.22 37.73 26.76
C VAL A 179 -22.24 37.09 27.72
N ASN A 180 -22.76 36.43 28.74
CA ASN A 180 -21.99 35.52 29.57
C ASN A 180 -22.38 34.09 29.20
N ILE A 181 -21.38 33.28 28.85
CA ILE A 181 -21.58 31.86 28.53
C ILE A 181 -20.94 31.04 29.65
N SER A 182 -21.71 30.11 30.21
CA SER A 182 -21.22 29.19 31.24
C SER A 182 -21.68 27.77 30.93
N PHE A 183 -20.85 26.79 31.24
CA PHE A 183 -21.15 25.37 31.07
C PHE A 183 -21.06 24.67 32.41
N ASN A 184 -22.12 23.95 32.80
CA ASN A 184 -22.11 23.07 33.95
C ASN A 184 -21.98 21.62 33.47
N SER A 185 -20.81 21.03 33.68
CA SER A 185 -20.53 19.66 33.25
C SER A 185 -21.33 18.60 34.01
N SER A 186 -21.76 18.89 35.26
CA SER A 186 -22.55 17.95 36.06
C SER A 186 -24.01 17.86 35.58
N THR A 187 -24.58 18.95 35.09
CA THR A 187 -25.95 18.99 34.55
C THR A 187 -25.99 18.94 33.02
N SER A 188 -24.83 19.04 32.36
CA SER A 188 -24.71 19.18 30.89
C SER A 188 -25.51 20.35 30.33
N GLU A 189 -25.55 21.45 31.08
CA GLU A 189 -26.26 22.67 30.70
C GLU A 189 -25.28 23.75 30.23
N LEU A 190 -25.52 24.29 29.03
CA LEU A 190 -24.84 25.48 28.52
C LEU A 190 -25.79 26.67 28.64
N LYS A 191 -25.43 27.66 29.45
CA LYS A 191 -26.24 28.83 29.76
C LYS A 191 -25.67 30.07 29.08
N ILE A 192 -26.53 30.81 28.40
CA ILE A 192 -26.21 32.09 27.78
C ILE A 192 -27.11 33.14 28.42
N ALA A 193 -26.51 34.13 29.06
CA ALA A 193 -27.22 35.26 29.65
C ALA A 193 -26.71 36.58 29.06
N VAL A 194 -27.57 37.60 28.98
CA VAL A 194 -27.13 38.95 28.60
C VAL A 194 -26.15 39.48 29.63
N ALA A 195 -24.99 39.98 29.18
CA ALA A 195 -24.03 40.58 30.08
C ALA A 195 -24.62 41.85 30.72
N LYS A 196 -24.36 42.11 32.01
CA LYS A 196 -24.91 43.28 32.71
C LYS A 196 -24.50 44.62 32.09
N SER A 197 -23.35 44.67 31.43
CA SER A 197 -22.84 45.82 30.68
C SER A 197 -23.47 45.96 29.28
N CYS A 198 -24.17 44.94 28.80
CA CYS A 198 -24.76 44.93 27.48
C CYS A 198 -26.12 45.63 27.50
N TRP A 199 -26.29 46.55 26.56
CA TRP A 199 -27.51 47.35 26.41
C TRP A 199 -28.09 47.27 24.99
N THR A 200 -27.42 46.56 24.08
CA THR A 200 -27.80 46.37 22.67
C THR A 200 -28.75 45.19 22.46
N ILE A 201 -28.83 44.27 23.42
CA ILE A 201 -29.76 43.13 23.44
C ILE A 201 -30.45 43.02 24.81
N THR A 202 -31.60 42.35 24.85
CA THR A 202 -32.35 42.08 26.08
C THR A 202 -32.83 40.63 26.10
N GLY A 203 -33.30 40.15 27.25
CA GLY A 203 -33.90 38.81 27.38
C GLY A 203 -33.38 38.04 28.59
N SER A 204 -34.11 36.97 28.91
CA SER A 204 -33.77 36.04 29.98
C SER A 204 -32.63 35.09 29.57
N GLU A 205 -32.05 34.41 30.57
CA GLU A 205 -31.09 33.32 30.36
C GLU A 205 -31.69 32.23 29.45
N VAL A 206 -30.88 31.77 28.49
CA VAL A 206 -31.21 30.67 27.58
C VAL A 206 -30.35 29.46 27.95
N VAL A 207 -30.99 28.31 28.15
CA VAL A 207 -30.33 27.07 28.58
C VAL A 207 -30.44 26.02 27.47
N PHE A 208 -29.29 25.51 27.02
CA PHE A 208 -29.19 24.36 26.12
C PHE A 208 -28.87 23.11 26.94
N ASN A 209 -29.67 22.06 26.76
CA ASN A 209 -29.59 20.82 27.55
C ASN A 209 -29.07 19.61 26.76
N GLN A 210 -28.85 19.75 25.45
CA GLN A 210 -28.31 18.70 24.60
C GLN A 210 -26.83 18.97 24.31
N ILE A 211 -26.02 18.95 25.37
CA ILE A 211 -24.59 19.23 25.27
C ILE A 211 -23.81 17.92 25.32
N SER A 212 -22.90 17.73 24.37
CA SER A 212 -21.90 16.66 24.41
C SER A 212 -20.50 17.29 24.42
N VAL A 213 -19.57 16.67 25.14
CA VAL A 213 -18.17 17.11 25.18
C VAL A 213 -17.30 16.04 24.55
N THR A 214 -16.55 16.38 23.51
CA THR A 214 -15.54 15.47 22.94
C THR A 214 -14.37 15.34 23.90
N GLN A 215 -13.86 14.12 24.02
CA GLN A 215 -12.66 13.82 24.79
C GLN A 215 -11.50 13.49 23.85
N ASP A 216 -10.28 13.63 24.35
CA ASP A 216 -9.09 13.24 23.59
C ASP A 216 -9.12 11.74 23.27
N LEU A 217 -8.73 11.36 22.05
CA LEU A 217 -8.73 9.97 21.59
C LEU A 217 -7.93 9.06 22.55
N SER A 218 -6.84 9.57 23.14
CA SER A 218 -6.02 8.83 24.09
C SER A 218 -6.77 8.37 25.35
N ASN A 219 -7.84 9.07 25.74
CA ASN A 219 -8.67 8.68 26.89
C ASN A 219 -9.54 7.44 26.62
N PHE A 220 -9.73 7.05 25.36
CA PHE A 220 -10.54 5.90 24.98
C PHE A 220 -9.70 4.66 24.66
N THR A 221 -8.41 4.85 24.33
CA THR A 221 -7.53 3.79 23.81
C THR A 221 -6.74 3.11 24.91
N LYS A 222 -6.49 1.80 24.77
CA LYS A 222 -5.49 1.10 25.59
C LYS A 222 -4.13 1.79 25.46
N THR A 223 -3.24 1.60 26.44
CA THR A 223 -1.87 2.10 26.35
C THR A 223 -1.18 1.52 25.11
N PRO A 224 -0.65 2.34 24.19
CA PRO A 224 -0.21 1.87 22.87
C PRO A 224 1.00 0.92 22.87
N THR A 225 1.74 0.86 23.99
CA THR A 225 2.99 0.10 24.15
C THR A 225 2.85 -1.17 24.99
N ASP A 226 1.84 -1.28 25.85
CA ASP A 226 1.87 -2.23 26.97
C ASP A 226 1.24 -3.58 26.65
N GLN A 227 0.35 -3.65 25.64
CA GLN A 227 -0.39 -4.86 25.34
C GLN A 227 -0.17 -5.31 23.89
N ALA A 228 0.20 -6.57 23.73
CA ALA A 228 0.17 -7.23 22.43
C ALA A 228 -1.29 -7.35 21.98
N ILE A 229 -1.62 -6.73 20.85
CA ILE A 229 -2.96 -6.81 20.26
C ILE A 229 -2.88 -7.75 19.05
N THR A 230 -3.71 -8.78 19.06
CA THR A 230 -3.80 -9.73 17.94
C THR A 230 -5.06 -9.49 17.13
N VAL A 231 -4.89 -9.34 15.82
CA VAL A 231 -5.97 -9.26 14.84
C VAL A 231 -5.75 -10.31 13.75
N THR A 232 -6.82 -10.75 13.10
CA THR A 232 -6.71 -11.64 11.94
C THR A 232 -6.39 -10.84 10.68
N GLN A 233 -5.91 -11.53 9.64
CA GLN A 233 -5.69 -10.93 8.33
C GLN A 233 -6.96 -10.26 7.79
N ALA A 234 -8.12 -10.89 7.98
CA ALA A 234 -9.41 -10.34 7.56
C ALA A 234 -9.79 -9.05 8.31
N GLU A 235 -9.54 -9.01 9.64
CA GLU A 235 -9.75 -7.81 10.45
C GLU A 235 -8.80 -6.68 10.04
N SER A 236 -7.57 -6.99 9.62
CA SER A 236 -6.59 -5.98 9.21
C SER A 236 -6.92 -5.33 7.87
N THR A 237 -7.60 -6.04 6.97
CA THR A 237 -7.98 -5.55 5.63
C THR A 237 -9.36 -4.92 5.61
N ASN A 238 -10.30 -5.40 6.43
CA ASN A 238 -11.64 -4.85 6.55
C ASN A 238 -12.02 -4.69 8.04
N PRO A 239 -11.54 -3.63 8.71
CA PRO A 239 -11.77 -3.44 10.13
C PRO A 239 -13.25 -3.26 10.46
N THR A 240 -13.72 -3.97 11.48
CA THR A 240 -15.09 -3.87 11.99
C THR A 240 -15.11 -3.27 13.40
N GLN A 241 -16.30 -3.10 13.99
CA GLN A 241 -16.42 -2.65 15.38
C GLN A 241 -15.68 -3.60 16.34
N VAL A 242 -15.73 -4.91 16.08
CA VAL A 242 -14.99 -5.92 16.86
C VAL A 242 -13.49 -5.67 16.79
N THR A 243 -12.97 -5.29 15.62
CA THR A 243 -11.56 -4.94 15.43
C THR A 243 -11.18 -3.72 16.26
N VAL A 244 -11.95 -2.63 16.20
CA VAL A 244 -11.68 -1.40 16.95
C VAL A 244 -11.78 -1.62 18.47
N ASN A 245 -12.75 -2.41 18.94
CA ASN A 245 -12.91 -2.73 20.36
C ASN A 245 -11.65 -3.37 20.98
N LYS A 246 -10.81 -4.05 20.18
CA LYS A 246 -9.51 -4.58 20.64
C LYS A 246 -8.52 -3.48 21.03
N PHE A 247 -8.68 -2.26 20.52
CA PHE A 247 -7.80 -1.10 20.79
C PHE A 247 -8.35 -0.14 21.86
N LEU A 248 -9.65 -0.24 22.18
CA LEU A 248 -10.28 0.60 23.19
C LEU A 248 -10.08 0.05 24.61
N GLN A 249 -10.02 0.92 25.62
CA GLN A 249 -9.99 0.54 27.04
C GLN A 249 -11.30 -0.14 27.43
N THR A 250 -12.43 0.42 26.97
CA THR A 250 -13.78 -0.12 27.15
C THR A 250 -14.41 -0.30 25.78
N ALA A 251 -14.91 -1.49 25.50
CA ALA A 251 -15.56 -1.81 24.23
C ALA A 251 -16.76 -0.88 23.97
N ASP A 252 -17.03 -0.59 22.69
CA ASP A 252 -18.17 0.20 22.21
C ASP A 252 -18.21 1.65 22.74
N THR A 253 -17.11 2.15 23.29
CA THR A 253 -16.98 3.57 23.67
C THR A 253 -16.79 4.49 22.46
N LEU A 254 -16.29 3.97 21.34
CA LEU A 254 -16.17 4.67 20.06
C LEU A 254 -16.64 3.76 18.93
N THR A 255 -17.34 4.33 17.94
CA THR A 255 -17.89 3.61 16.80
C THR A 255 -16.97 3.73 15.58
N VAL A 256 -16.63 2.61 14.94
CA VAL A 256 -15.83 2.61 13.71
C VAL A 256 -16.58 3.29 12.55
N GLY A 257 -15.88 4.12 11.78
CA GLY A 257 -16.44 4.88 10.65
C GLY A 257 -17.21 6.15 11.06
N THR A 258 -17.75 6.21 12.27
CA THR A 258 -18.43 7.40 12.80
C THR A 258 -17.52 8.24 13.69
N ASP A 259 -16.84 7.60 14.64
CA ASP A 259 -15.95 8.28 15.59
C ASP A 259 -14.49 8.11 15.21
N VAL A 260 -14.10 6.91 14.78
CA VAL A 260 -12.71 6.56 14.49
C VAL A 260 -12.57 5.67 13.27
N THR A 261 -11.39 5.73 12.64
CA THR A 261 -10.93 4.75 11.66
C THR A 261 -9.64 4.11 12.16
N ILE A 262 -9.35 2.89 11.70
CA ILE A 262 -8.12 2.17 12.01
C ILE A 262 -7.41 1.74 10.74
N THR A 263 -6.10 1.92 10.70
CA THR A 263 -5.24 1.44 9.61
C THR A 263 -4.14 0.55 10.18
N PHE A 264 -3.84 -0.55 9.49
CA PHE A 264 -2.81 -1.50 9.89
C PHE A 264 -1.58 -1.40 8.99
N ASN A 265 -0.40 -1.39 9.60
CA ASN A 265 0.87 -1.62 8.93
C ASN A 265 1.48 -2.91 9.50
N ALA A 266 1.13 -4.03 8.87
CA ALA A 266 1.56 -5.36 9.30
C ALA A 266 3.10 -5.51 9.28
N ASN A 267 3.78 -4.86 8.33
CA ASN A 267 5.24 -4.90 8.21
C ASN A 267 5.94 -4.26 9.42
N GLU A 268 5.34 -3.19 9.96
CA GLU A 268 5.86 -2.50 11.14
C GLU A 268 5.24 -2.98 12.46
N ARG A 269 4.35 -3.98 12.43
CA ARG A 269 3.56 -4.42 13.59
C ARG A 269 2.81 -3.27 14.27
N LYS A 270 2.30 -2.33 13.46
CA LYS A 270 1.61 -1.14 13.93
C LYS A 270 0.15 -1.09 13.51
N ALA A 271 -0.66 -0.45 14.34
CA ALA A 271 -1.98 0.05 13.95
C ALA A 271 -2.13 1.50 14.37
N THR A 272 -2.79 2.30 13.54
CA THR A 272 -3.06 3.71 13.82
C THR A 272 -4.56 3.91 13.90
N LEU A 273 -5.02 4.40 15.05
CA LEU A 273 -6.40 4.83 15.28
C LEU A 273 -6.47 6.34 15.09
N ALA A 274 -7.39 6.80 14.24
CA ALA A 274 -7.54 8.20 13.88
C ALA A 274 -8.99 8.64 14.07
N VAL A 275 -9.20 9.86 14.55
CA VAL A 275 -10.55 10.44 14.73
C VAL A 275 -11.16 10.77 13.37
N VAL A 276 -12.42 10.40 13.16
CA VAL A 276 -13.19 10.78 11.98
C VAL A 276 -13.63 12.24 12.08
N ALA A 277 -13.60 12.95 10.95
CA ALA A 277 -14.09 14.32 10.89
C ALA A 277 -15.55 14.40 11.36
N ASN A 278 -15.84 15.32 12.28
CA ASN A 278 -17.15 15.52 12.92
C ASN A 278 -17.56 14.43 13.93
N SER A 279 -16.65 13.61 14.46
CA SER A 279 -16.95 12.79 15.65
C SER A 279 -17.50 13.69 16.76
N THR A 280 -18.55 13.22 17.42
CA THR A 280 -19.18 13.92 18.55
C THR A 280 -18.64 13.45 19.89
N ARG A 281 -17.73 12.45 19.89
CA ARG A 281 -17.22 11.76 21.08
C ARG A 281 -15.73 11.91 21.26
N ALA A 282 -14.95 11.84 20.18
CA ALA A 282 -13.50 11.89 20.20
C ALA A 282 -12.94 13.10 19.43
N GLN A 283 -11.76 13.56 19.84
CA GLN A 283 -10.95 14.57 19.16
C GLN A 283 -9.46 14.33 19.43
N GLY A 284 -8.57 15.11 18.80
CA GLY A 284 -7.14 15.06 19.05
C GLY A 284 -6.35 14.28 18.00
N ASP A 285 -5.09 14.00 18.31
CA ASP A 285 -4.13 13.38 17.41
C ASP A 285 -4.35 11.86 17.27
N ASN A 286 -3.72 11.28 16.24
CA ASN A 286 -3.75 9.84 16.01
C ASN A 286 -3.03 9.06 17.12
N VAL A 287 -3.59 7.93 17.52
CA VAL A 287 -2.96 7.00 18.46
C VAL A 287 -2.30 5.86 17.69
N VAL A 288 -1.00 5.65 17.90
CA VAL A 288 -0.21 4.62 17.20
C VAL A 288 0.16 3.49 18.15
N PHE A 289 -0.39 2.31 17.91
CA PHE A 289 -0.06 1.07 18.61
C PHE A 289 1.12 0.38 17.94
N THR A 290 2.13 -0.04 18.70
CA THR A 290 3.39 -0.59 18.15
C THR A 290 3.59 -2.07 18.42
N ASN A 291 2.65 -2.73 19.09
CA ASN A 291 2.71 -4.15 19.42
C ASN A 291 1.50 -4.90 18.84
N VAL A 292 1.28 -4.76 17.53
CA VAL A 292 0.15 -5.36 16.82
C VAL A 292 0.61 -6.53 15.98
N THR A 293 0.05 -7.71 16.24
CA THR A 293 0.31 -8.93 15.46
C THR A 293 -0.89 -9.25 14.58
N VAL A 294 -0.66 -9.38 13.28
CA VAL A 294 -1.65 -9.89 12.32
C VAL A 294 -1.45 -11.39 12.15
N THR A 295 -2.45 -12.19 12.54
CA THR A 295 -2.44 -13.63 12.35
C THR A 295 -3.14 -14.01 11.07
N VAL A 296 -2.55 -14.95 10.33
CA VAL A 296 -3.18 -15.55 9.16
C VAL A 296 -3.75 -16.89 9.61
N GLU A 297 -5.06 -17.08 9.47
CA GLU A 297 -5.70 -18.36 9.74
C GLU A 297 -5.35 -19.34 8.61
N LYS A 298 -4.51 -20.33 8.91
CA LYS A 298 -4.08 -21.35 7.96
C LYS A 298 -4.95 -22.59 8.15
N GLN A 299 -5.33 -23.23 7.06
CA GLN A 299 -6.01 -24.53 7.12
C GLN A 299 -5.02 -25.68 6.98
N ASP A 300 -5.33 -26.82 7.59
CA ASP A 300 -4.49 -28.02 7.42
C ASP A 300 -4.52 -28.49 5.97
N LEU A 301 -3.38 -29.00 5.48
CA LEU A 301 -3.25 -29.51 4.10
C LEU A 301 -4.29 -30.58 3.73
N SER A 302 -4.81 -31.33 4.70
CA SER A 302 -5.90 -32.31 4.52
C SER A 302 -7.20 -31.68 3.98
N ASN A 303 -7.41 -30.38 4.19
CA ASN A 303 -8.57 -29.68 3.65
C ASN A 303 -8.47 -29.46 2.13
N PHE A 304 -7.25 -29.37 1.59
CA PHE A 304 -6.99 -29.11 0.17
C PHE A 304 -6.72 -30.38 -0.65
N THR A 305 -6.31 -31.46 0.01
CA THR A 305 -5.77 -32.67 -0.63
C THR A 305 -6.79 -33.79 -0.79
N LYS A 306 -6.64 -34.60 -1.84
CA LYS A 306 -7.38 -35.84 -2.02
C LYS A 306 -7.12 -36.83 -0.85
N PRO A 307 -7.96 -37.86 -0.65
CA PRO A 307 -7.67 -38.92 0.30
C PRO A 307 -6.28 -39.54 0.10
N THR A 308 -5.54 -39.76 1.18
CA THR A 308 -4.15 -40.26 1.13
C THR A 308 -3.99 -41.68 0.57
N THR A 309 -5.10 -42.42 0.49
CA THR A 309 -5.22 -43.77 -0.05
C THR A 309 -5.61 -43.80 -1.52
N GLU A 310 -6.02 -42.66 -2.11
CA GLU A 310 -6.35 -42.57 -3.53
C GLU A 310 -5.11 -42.91 -4.38
N THR A 311 -5.31 -43.69 -5.45
CA THR A 311 -4.22 -43.99 -6.37
C THR A 311 -3.93 -42.74 -7.20
N ILE A 312 -2.70 -42.22 -7.13
CA ILE A 312 -2.28 -41.07 -7.91
C ILE A 312 -1.18 -41.49 -8.87
N THR A 313 -1.41 -41.27 -10.17
CA THR A 313 -0.43 -41.57 -11.22
C THR A 313 0.27 -40.31 -11.69
N VAL A 314 1.60 -40.30 -11.59
CA VAL A 314 2.48 -39.21 -12.03
C VAL A 314 3.41 -39.69 -13.14
N THR A 315 3.94 -38.79 -13.95
CA THR A 315 4.96 -39.10 -14.95
C THR A 315 6.36 -38.99 -14.34
N GLN A 316 7.36 -39.61 -14.98
CA GLN A 316 8.75 -39.45 -14.55
C GLN A 316 9.23 -37.99 -14.61
N ALA A 317 8.71 -37.20 -15.56
CA ALA A 317 9.01 -35.78 -15.67
C ALA A 317 8.48 -35.01 -14.45
N GLU A 318 7.25 -35.28 -14.02
CA GLU A 318 6.63 -34.66 -12.84
C GLU A 318 7.34 -35.02 -11.53
N VAL A 319 7.86 -36.25 -11.42
CA VAL A 319 8.68 -36.68 -10.26
C VAL A 319 9.95 -35.84 -10.15
N THR A 320 10.56 -35.47 -11.28
CA THR A 320 11.79 -34.68 -11.33
C THR A 320 11.52 -33.18 -11.21
N SER A 321 10.54 -32.65 -11.96
CA SER A 321 10.24 -31.22 -12.00
C SER A 321 9.54 -30.73 -10.74
N LYS A 322 8.69 -31.59 -10.13
CA LYS A 322 7.84 -31.25 -8.98
C LYS A 322 7.04 -29.97 -9.22
N ASP A 323 6.57 -29.81 -10.45
CA ASP A 323 5.88 -28.61 -10.89
C ASP A 323 4.41 -28.55 -10.43
N GLN A 324 3.71 -27.50 -10.85
CA GLN A 324 2.30 -27.30 -10.50
C GLN A 324 1.39 -28.41 -11.05
N ASN A 325 1.73 -29.03 -12.19
CA ASN A 325 0.93 -30.14 -12.73
C ASN A 325 1.06 -31.37 -11.83
N ALA A 326 2.28 -31.66 -11.36
CA ALA A 326 2.53 -32.69 -10.37
C ALA A 326 1.70 -32.44 -9.10
N LEU A 327 1.77 -31.23 -8.53
CA LEU A 327 1.01 -30.87 -7.32
C LEU A 327 -0.51 -30.99 -7.52
N ASN A 328 -1.04 -30.50 -8.63
CA ASN A 328 -2.48 -30.50 -8.92
C ASN A 328 -3.11 -31.90 -8.87
N LYS A 329 -2.35 -32.96 -9.17
CA LYS A 329 -2.84 -34.35 -9.09
C LYS A 329 -3.20 -34.79 -7.67
N PHE A 330 -2.66 -34.12 -6.65
CA PHE A 330 -2.89 -34.39 -5.23
C PHE A 330 -3.99 -33.53 -4.61
N LEU A 331 -4.44 -32.48 -5.31
CA LEU A 331 -5.42 -31.53 -4.80
C LEU A 331 -6.86 -31.95 -5.14
N LYS A 332 -7.82 -31.64 -4.26
CA LYS A 332 -9.26 -31.78 -4.54
C LYS A 332 -9.68 -30.88 -5.70
N GLN A 333 -9.09 -29.69 -5.76
CA GLN A 333 -9.30 -28.69 -6.79
C GLN A 333 -7.94 -28.20 -7.29
N ALA A 334 -7.69 -28.34 -8.59
CA ALA A 334 -6.47 -27.84 -9.22
C ALA A 334 -6.32 -26.33 -8.99
N GLY A 335 -5.11 -25.87 -8.67
CA GLY A 335 -4.81 -24.47 -8.39
C GLY A 335 -5.24 -23.96 -7.00
N SER A 336 -5.84 -24.80 -6.14
CA SER A 336 -6.15 -24.40 -4.76
C SER A 336 -4.90 -24.06 -3.93
N LEU A 337 -3.78 -24.72 -4.22
CA LEU A 337 -2.46 -24.45 -3.68
C LEU A 337 -1.45 -24.25 -4.82
N THR A 338 -0.50 -23.33 -4.61
CA THR A 338 0.60 -23.02 -5.53
C THR A 338 1.89 -23.67 -5.04
N VAL A 339 2.63 -24.32 -5.93
CA VAL A 339 3.91 -24.96 -5.59
C VAL A 339 4.95 -23.93 -5.11
N ASN A 340 5.73 -24.28 -4.09
CA ASN A 340 6.74 -23.45 -3.40
C ASN A 340 6.22 -22.19 -2.68
N THR A 341 5.04 -21.68 -3.03
CA THR A 341 4.38 -20.58 -2.31
C THR A 341 3.51 -21.11 -1.17
N ASP A 342 2.63 -22.07 -1.49
CA ASP A 342 1.67 -22.62 -0.54
C ASP A 342 2.11 -23.98 0.00
N ALA A 343 2.70 -24.85 -0.85
CA ALA A 343 3.16 -26.19 -0.50
C ALA A 343 4.31 -26.69 -1.40
N THR A 344 5.09 -27.65 -0.91
CA THR A 344 6.09 -28.40 -1.68
C THR A 344 5.71 -29.88 -1.74
N ILE A 345 6.23 -30.61 -2.74
CA ILE A 345 6.00 -32.04 -2.91
C ILE A 345 7.34 -32.79 -3.03
N GLU A 346 7.45 -33.90 -2.32
CA GLU A 346 8.58 -34.83 -2.43
C GLU A 346 8.08 -36.23 -2.79
N PHE A 347 8.77 -36.90 -3.72
CA PHE A 347 8.39 -38.23 -4.20
C PHE A 347 9.36 -39.29 -3.68
N ASP A 348 8.81 -40.35 -3.11
CA ASP A 348 9.53 -41.58 -2.79
C ASP A 348 9.02 -42.69 -3.70
N THR A 349 9.62 -42.77 -4.89
CA THR A 349 9.24 -43.76 -5.91
C THR A 349 9.52 -45.19 -5.48
N THR A 350 10.44 -45.41 -4.53
CA THR A 350 10.76 -46.73 -3.99
C THR A 350 9.62 -47.25 -3.12
N ASN A 351 9.09 -46.39 -2.25
CA ASN A 351 7.98 -46.76 -1.35
C ASN A 351 6.60 -46.42 -1.89
N LYS A 352 6.49 -45.93 -3.14
CA LYS A 352 5.24 -45.50 -3.78
C LYS A 352 4.53 -44.39 -2.98
N LYS A 353 5.30 -43.46 -2.42
CA LYS A 353 4.77 -42.36 -1.61
C LYS A 353 5.05 -41.00 -2.23
N ALA A 354 4.23 -40.03 -1.86
CA ALA A 354 4.57 -38.62 -2.01
C ALA A 354 4.18 -37.87 -0.73
N THR A 355 5.00 -36.90 -0.34
CA THR A 355 4.76 -36.06 0.83
C THR A 355 4.52 -34.64 0.36
N LEU A 356 3.35 -34.10 0.68
CA LEU A 356 3.07 -32.68 0.57
C LEU A 356 3.37 -31.99 1.90
N THR A 357 4.08 -30.88 1.87
CA THR A 357 4.41 -30.09 3.07
C THR A 357 4.06 -28.65 2.83
N ALA A 358 3.37 -28.01 3.79
CA ALA A 358 3.04 -26.59 3.66
C ALA A 358 4.32 -25.76 3.66
N ALA A 359 4.42 -24.81 2.75
CA ALA A 359 5.58 -23.92 2.72
C ALA A 359 5.62 -23.06 3.99
N GLN A 360 6.81 -22.74 4.49
CA GLN A 360 7.00 -21.98 5.74
C GLN A 360 6.21 -20.64 5.74
N ASN A 361 6.20 -19.96 4.59
CA ASN A 361 5.55 -18.67 4.40
C ASN A 361 4.17 -18.79 3.75
N SER A 362 3.59 -19.99 3.70
CA SER A 362 2.24 -20.20 3.19
C SER A 362 1.24 -19.38 4.02
N THR A 363 0.38 -18.63 3.33
CA THR A 363 -0.73 -17.87 3.92
C THR A 363 -2.03 -18.67 3.91
N LYS A 364 -2.07 -19.83 3.25
CA LYS A 364 -3.27 -20.66 3.11
C LYS A 364 -3.22 -21.94 3.93
N ALA A 365 -2.07 -22.60 3.95
CA ALA A 365 -1.94 -23.98 4.42
C ALA A 365 -0.90 -24.16 5.52
N GLN A 366 -1.10 -25.19 6.34
CA GLN A 366 -0.14 -25.66 7.36
C GLN A 366 -0.08 -27.20 7.40
N GLY A 367 0.94 -27.74 8.06
CA GLY A 367 1.12 -29.17 8.26
C GLY A 367 1.77 -29.92 7.09
N SER A 368 1.60 -31.24 7.08
CA SER A 368 2.11 -32.16 6.05
C SER A 368 1.16 -33.34 5.86
N VAL A 369 1.09 -33.88 4.64
CA VAL A 369 0.24 -35.02 4.25
C VAL A 369 1.07 -36.01 3.45
N VAL A 370 0.97 -37.30 3.78
CA VAL A 370 1.68 -38.38 3.09
C VAL A 370 0.69 -39.25 2.33
N PHE A 371 0.86 -39.34 1.01
CA PHE A 371 0.15 -40.24 0.12
C PHE A 371 0.89 -41.56 0.02
N THR A 372 0.18 -42.68 0.12
CA THR A 372 0.79 -44.02 0.20
C THR A 372 0.63 -44.87 -1.05
N ASN A 373 -0.08 -44.35 -2.07
CA ASN A 373 -0.40 -45.08 -3.29
C ASN A 373 -0.10 -44.25 -4.54
N VAL A 374 1.17 -43.84 -4.68
CA VAL A 374 1.66 -43.05 -5.81
C VAL A 374 2.36 -43.96 -6.81
N THR A 375 1.92 -43.94 -8.06
CA THR A 375 2.49 -44.73 -9.16
C THR A 375 3.12 -43.83 -10.20
N VAL A 376 4.25 -44.26 -10.76
CA VAL A 376 4.89 -43.59 -11.90
C VAL A 376 4.42 -44.27 -13.18
N GLU A 377 3.86 -43.50 -14.10
CA GLU A 377 3.43 -43.94 -15.42
C GLU A 377 4.63 -44.42 -16.23
N LYS A 378 4.53 -45.66 -16.74
CA LYS A 378 5.52 -46.23 -17.65
C LYS A 378 5.25 -45.74 -19.08
N GLN A 379 6.31 -45.41 -19.79
CA GLN A 379 6.24 -45.00 -21.18
C GLN A 379 6.48 -46.19 -22.10
N ASP A 380 5.83 -46.23 -23.28
CA ASP A 380 6.11 -47.29 -24.25
C ASP A 380 7.55 -47.19 -24.78
N LEU A 381 8.19 -48.33 -25.03
CA LEU A 381 9.57 -48.38 -25.52
C LEU A 381 9.79 -47.55 -26.80
N SER A 382 8.77 -47.45 -27.66
CA SER A 382 8.78 -46.62 -28.88
C SER A 382 9.07 -45.13 -28.61
N ASN A 383 8.80 -44.64 -27.40
CA ASN A 383 9.12 -43.27 -27.01
C ASN A 383 10.63 -43.05 -26.77
N PHE A 384 11.37 -44.12 -26.44
CA PHE A 384 12.82 -44.07 -26.18
C PHE A 384 13.68 -44.50 -27.36
N THR A 385 13.12 -45.29 -28.29
CA THR A 385 13.88 -45.92 -29.38
C THR A 385 13.88 -45.11 -30.67
N LYS A 386 14.95 -45.23 -31.46
CA LYS A 386 15.00 -44.77 -32.86
C LYS A 386 13.90 -45.43 -33.71
N PRO A 387 13.56 -44.89 -34.89
CA PRO A 387 12.68 -45.54 -35.84
C PRO A 387 13.12 -46.98 -36.15
N THR A 388 12.16 -47.91 -36.21
CA THR A 388 12.43 -49.36 -36.39
C THR A 388 13.00 -49.72 -37.77
N THR A 389 12.96 -48.78 -38.72
CA THR A 389 13.50 -48.89 -40.07
C THR A 389 14.90 -48.26 -40.22
N GLU A 390 15.36 -47.51 -39.22
CA GLU A 390 16.69 -46.90 -39.23
C GLU A 390 17.77 -47.99 -39.29
N THR A 391 18.78 -47.81 -40.14
CA THR A 391 19.91 -48.74 -40.22
C THR A 391 20.74 -48.63 -38.94
N ILE A 392 20.74 -49.69 -38.12
CA ILE A 392 21.58 -49.76 -36.93
C ILE A 392 22.77 -50.68 -37.22
N THR A 393 23.99 -50.20 -36.98
CA THR A 393 25.22 -51.01 -37.13
C THR A 393 25.79 -51.39 -35.78
N VAL A 394 25.90 -52.69 -35.50
CA VAL A 394 26.48 -53.26 -34.28
C VAL A 394 27.71 -54.09 -34.60
N THR A 395 28.63 -54.22 -33.65
CA THR A 395 29.79 -55.11 -33.75
C THR A 395 29.43 -56.52 -33.31
N GLN A 396 30.24 -57.50 -33.71
CA GLN A 396 30.06 -58.88 -33.26
C GLN A 396 30.16 -59.02 -31.73
N ALA A 397 31.01 -58.21 -31.09
CA ALA A 397 31.16 -58.18 -29.64
C ALA A 397 29.86 -57.71 -28.96
N GLU A 398 29.24 -56.63 -29.45
CA GLU A 398 27.98 -56.09 -28.93
C GLU A 398 26.80 -57.05 -29.09
N VAL A 399 26.77 -57.85 -30.16
CA VAL A 399 25.77 -58.91 -30.37
C VAL A 399 25.87 -59.98 -29.28
N THR A 400 27.08 -60.32 -28.87
CA THR A 400 27.32 -61.33 -27.83
C THR A 400 27.15 -60.78 -26.42
N SER A 401 27.72 -59.61 -26.12
CA SER A 401 27.70 -59.01 -24.78
C SER A 401 26.33 -58.44 -24.42
N LYS A 402 25.59 -57.92 -25.41
CA LYS A 402 24.31 -57.22 -25.22
C LYS A 402 24.43 -56.12 -24.17
N ASP A 403 25.56 -55.43 -24.15
CA ASP A 403 25.89 -54.44 -23.13
C ASP A 403 25.19 -53.09 -23.36
N GLN A 404 25.49 -52.11 -22.50
CA GLN A 404 24.92 -50.77 -22.60
C GLN A 404 25.31 -50.05 -23.90
N ASN A 405 26.48 -50.34 -24.48
CA ASN A 405 26.88 -49.73 -25.75
C ASN A 405 26.00 -50.27 -26.89
N ALA A 406 25.72 -51.58 -26.88
CA ALA A 406 24.75 -52.18 -27.79
C ALA A 406 23.37 -51.53 -27.65
N LEU A 407 22.87 -51.34 -26.42
CA LEU A 407 21.57 -50.69 -26.16
C LEU A 407 21.52 -49.25 -26.69
N ASN A 408 22.53 -48.46 -26.38
CA ASN A 408 22.58 -47.04 -26.72
C ASN A 408 22.44 -46.79 -28.23
N LYS A 409 22.85 -47.74 -29.09
CA LYS A 409 22.69 -47.64 -30.54
C LYS A 409 21.23 -47.62 -30.99
N PHE A 410 20.32 -48.20 -30.22
CA PHE A 410 18.89 -48.26 -30.51
C PHE A 410 18.09 -47.10 -29.91
N LEU A 411 18.67 -46.33 -29.00
CA LEU A 411 17.99 -45.25 -28.28
C LEU A 411 18.08 -43.92 -29.05
N LYS A 412 17.05 -43.08 -28.93
CA LYS A 412 17.08 -41.69 -29.39
C LYS A 412 18.15 -40.89 -28.65
N GLN A 413 18.32 -41.20 -27.35
CA GLN A 413 19.30 -40.60 -26.47
C GLN A 413 20.05 -41.72 -25.73
N ALA A 414 21.37 -41.77 -25.89
CA ALA A 414 22.20 -42.73 -25.16
C ALA A 414 22.01 -42.57 -23.64
N GLY A 415 21.87 -43.68 -22.93
CA GLY A 415 21.64 -43.71 -21.48
C GLY A 415 20.19 -43.43 -21.04
N SER A 416 19.23 -43.22 -21.96
CA SER A 416 17.82 -43.03 -21.56
C SER A 416 17.22 -44.28 -20.91
N LEU A 417 17.73 -45.46 -21.26
CA LEU A 417 17.37 -46.76 -20.68
C LEU A 417 18.65 -47.51 -20.28
N THR A 418 18.62 -48.20 -19.16
CA THR A 418 19.70 -49.07 -18.67
C THR A 418 19.44 -50.53 -19.04
N VAL A 419 20.45 -51.23 -19.54
CA VAL A 419 20.31 -52.65 -19.91
C VAL A 419 20.01 -53.54 -18.69
N ASN A 420 19.12 -54.51 -18.86
CA ASN A 420 18.58 -55.44 -17.83
C ASN A 420 17.77 -54.80 -16.70
N THR A 421 17.93 -53.49 -16.44
CA THR A 421 17.09 -52.74 -15.50
C THR A 421 15.84 -52.20 -16.18
N ASP A 422 16.01 -51.54 -17.32
CA ASP A 422 14.92 -50.89 -18.06
C ASP A 422 14.51 -51.71 -19.30
N ALA A 423 15.47 -52.26 -20.02
CA ALA A 423 15.22 -53.04 -21.24
C ALA A 423 16.27 -54.14 -21.47
N THR A 424 15.88 -55.19 -22.18
CA THR A 424 16.76 -56.25 -22.71
C THR A 424 16.77 -56.22 -24.24
N ILE A 425 17.81 -56.79 -24.85
CA ILE A 425 18.00 -56.82 -26.31
C ILE A 425 18.28 -58.24 -26.75
N GLU A 426 17.60 -58.67 -27.81
CA GLU A 426 17.93 -59.91 -28.51
C GLU A 426 18.25 -59.63 -29.98
N PHE A 427 19.29 -60.29 -30.51
CA PHE A 427 19.74 -60.09 -31.88
C PHE A 427 19.42 -61.32 -32.73
N ASP A 428 18.76 -61.10 -33.86
CA ASP A 428 18.57 -62.09 -34.91
C ASP A 428 19.42 -61.67 -36.12
N THR A 429 20.68 -62.11 -36.11
CA THR A 429 21.66 -61.77 -37.14
C THR A 429 21.35 -62.40 -38.49
N THR A 430 20.56 -63.49 -38.51
CA THR A 430 20.10 -64.15 -39.74
C THR A 430 19.08 -63.28 -40.46
N ASN A 431 18.09 -62.75 -39.73
CA ASN A 431 17.03 -61.92 -40.30
C ASN A 431 17.33 -60.42 -40.26
N LYS A 432 18.52 -60.01 -39.81
CA LYS A 432 18.93 -58.60 -39.65
C LYS A 432 17.99 -57.82 -38.72
N LYS A 433 17.53 -58.47 -37.65
CA LYS A 433 16.61 -57.87 -36.67
C LYS A 433 17.26 -57.77 -35.29
N ALA A 434 16.73 -56.85 -34.49
CA ALA A 434 16.93 -56.86 -33.05
C ALA A 434 15.62 -56.51 -32.35
N THR A 435 15.36 -57.16 -31.22
CA THR A 435 14.16 -56.92 -30.42
C THR A 435 14.58 -56.31 -29.09
N LEU A 436 14.08 -55.11 -28.80
CA LEU A 436 14.14 -54.49 -27.47
C LEU A 436 12.87 -54.86 -26.71
N THR A 437 12.99 -55.34 -25.49
CA THR A 437 11.84 -55.65 -24.62
C THR A 437 12.02 -54.97 -23.29
N ALA A 438 10.96 -54.34 -22.77
CA ALA A 438 11.02 -53.70 -21.46
C ALA A 438 11.24 -54.76 -20.39
N ALA A 439 12.15 -54.52 -19.46
CA ALA A 439 12.38 -55.44 -18.36
C ALA A 439 11.13 -55.52 -17.48
N GLN A 440 10.83 -56.70 -16.92
CA GLN A 440 9.61 -56.94 -16.12
C GLN A 440 9.44 -55.92 -14.97
N ASN A 441 10.55 -55.52 -14.35
CA ASN A 441 10.59 -54.58 -13.23
C ASN A 441 11.02 -53.16 -13.65
N SER A 442 11.00 -52.83 -14.94
CA SER A 442 11.30 -51.48 -15.38
C SER A 442 10.28 -50.51 -14.79
N THR A 443 10.79 -49.42 -14.22
CA THR A 443 10.00 -48.28 -13.73
C THR A 443 9.80 -47.21 -14.80
N LYS A 444 10.55 -47.27 -15.91
CA LYS A 444 10.53 -46.27 -16.97
C LYS A 444 9.76 -46.70 -18.20
N ALA A 445 9.91 -47.96 -18.61
CA ALA A 445 9.47 -48.44 -19.91
C ALA A 445 8.53 -49.64 -19.83
N GLN A 446 7.69 -49.81 -20.85
CA GLN A 446 6.87 -50.99 -21.08
C GLN A 446 6.83 -51.38 -22.56
N GLY A 447 6.39 -52.61 -22.85
CA GLY A 447 6.21 -53.12 -24.21
C GLY A 447 7.47 -53.72 -24.85
N SER A 448 7.47 -53.83 -26.18
CA SER A 448 8.57 -54.37 -27.00
C SER A 448 8.62 -53.68 -28.36
N VAL A 449 9.81 -53.55 -28.94
CA VAL A 449 10.07 -52.90 -30.24
C VAL A 449 11.00 -53.78 -31.06
N VAL A 450 10.65 -54.02 -32.33
CA VAL A 450 11.45 -54.83 -33.27
C VAL A 450 12.06 -53.93 -34.34
N PHE A 451 13.39 -53.90 -34.41
CA PHE A 451 14.16 -53.26 -35.47
C PHE A 451 14.37 -54.25 -36.62
N THR A 452 14.20 -53.77 -37.85
CA THR A 452 14.21 -54.63 -39.06
C THR A 452 15.42 -54.45 -39.96
N ASN A 453 16.29 -53.51 -39.61
CA ASN A 453 17.43 -53.12 -40.42
C ASN A 453 18.72 -53.04 -39.59
N VAL A 454 19.04 -54.14 -38.90
CA VAL A 454 20.23 -54.27 -38.05
C VAL A 454 21.33 -54.98 -38.80
N THR A 455 22.46 -54.30 -38.98
CA THR A 455 23.63 -54.83 -39.67
C THR A 455 24.74 -55.10 -38.66
N VAL A 456 25.36 -56.28 -38.75
CA VAL A 456 26.58 -56.57 -38.02
C VAL A 456 27.76 -56.10 -38.86
N GLU A 457 28.56 -55.21 -38.30
CA GLU A 457 29.79 -54.73 -38.91
C GLU A 457 30.70 -55.93 -39.21
N LYS A 458 31.13 -56.02 -40.47
CA LYS A 458 32.09 -57.05 -40.85
C LYS A 458 33.42 -56.69 -40.20
N PRO A 459 33.98 -57.58 -39.38
CA PRO A 459 35.25 -57.27 -38.75
C PRO A 459 36.38 -57.15 -39.77
N ALA A 460 37.18 -56.09 -39.67
CA ALA A 460 38.39 -55.94 -40.47
C ALA A 460 39.48 -56.91 -39.96
N LEU A 461 40.00 -57.77 -40.85
CA LEU A 461 41.07 -58.74 -40.57
C LEU A 461 42.49 -58.15 -40.73
N SER A 462 42.64 -56.83 -40.66
CA SER A 462 43.76 -56.13 -41.29
C SER A 462 45.00 -55.89 -40.41
N GLN A 463 45.28 -56.73 -39.41
CA GLN A 463 46.59 -56.67 -38.74
C GLN A 463 47.62 -57.55 -39.45
N LYS A 464 48.67 -56.91 -39.98
CA LYS A 464 49.83 -57.59 -40.56
C LYS A 464 50.61 -58.25 -39.42
N LEU A 465 50.73 -59.58 -39.44
CA LEU A 465 51.64 -60.30 -38.55
C LEU A 465 53.09 -59.93 -38.88
N THR A 466 53.88 -59.64 -37.86
CA THR A 466 55.32 -59.39 -38.02
C THR A 466 56.09 -60.72 -38.14
N GLU A 467 57.30 -60.68 -38.72
CA GLU A 467 58.15 -61.88 -38.88
C GLU A 467 58.50 -62.51 -37.52
N LYS A 468 58.65 -61.69 -36.48
CA LYS A 468 58.87 -62.13 -35.10
C LYS A 468 57.67 -62.91 -34.54
N GLU A 469 56.46 -62.48 -34.85
CA GLU A 469 55.22 -63.14 -34.40
C GLU A 469 54.98 -64.45 -35.16
N LEU A 470 55.36 -64.53 -36.44
CA LEU A 470 55.34 -65.77 -37.21
C LEU A 470 56.43 -66.76 -36.77
N GLY A 471 57.61 -66.28 -36.36
CA GLY A 471 58.71 -67.11 -35.86
C GLY A 471 58.45 -67.79 -34.51
N GLN A 472 57.49 -67.29 -33.73
CA GLN A 472 57.01 -67.93 -32.50
C GLN A 472 55.94 -69.01 -32.75
N ILE A 473 55.47 -69.15 -33.98
CA ILE A 473 54.49 -70.18 -34.35
C ILE A 473 55.27 -71.45 -34.70
N ASN A 474 55.33 -72.41 -33.77
CA ASN A 474 56.11 -73.66 -33.89
C ASN A 474 55.83 -74.49 -35.15
N ALA A 475 54.73 -74.22 -35.88
CA ALA A 475 54.46 -74.77 -37.19
C ALA A 475 53.67 -73.75 -38.05
N ARG A 476 54.12 -73.49 -39.30
CA ARG A 476 53.42 -72.67 -40.31
C ARG A 476 52.17 -73.38 -40.84
N THR A 477 51.26 -73.75 -39.94
CA THR A 477 49.98 -74.37 -40.29
C THR A 477 48.90 -73.29 -40.32
N GLN A 478 47.87 -73.54 -41.14
CA GLN A 478 46.69 -72.67 -41.21
C GLN A 478 46.06 -72.45 -39.82
N ALA A 479 45.99 -73.48 -38.97
CA ALA A 479 45.40 -73.39 -37.64
C ALA A 479 46.19 -72.45 -36.71
N ALA A 480 47.51 -72.54 -36.72
CA ALA A 480 48.34 -71.75 -35.82
C ALA A 480 48.39 -70.26 -36.25
N VAL A 481 48.36 -69.98 -37.56
CA VAL A 481 48.24 -68.61 -38.08
C VAL A 481 46.85 -68.02 -37.81
N LYS A 482 45.78 -68.83 -37.92
CA LYS A 482 44.43 -68.40 -37.50
C LYS A 482 44.40 -68.03 -36.01
N ALA A 483 44.94 -68.88 -35.15
CA ALA A 483 44.97 -68.63 -33.71
C ALA A 483 45.76 -67.35 -33.36
N ALA A 484 46.90 -67.13 -34.00
CA ALA A 484 47.71 -65.91 -33.82
C ALA A 484 46.99 -64.64 -34.33
N MET A 485 46.30 -64.72 -35.47
CA MET A 485 45.48 -63.60 -35.97
C MET A 485 44.32 -63.29 -35.02
N LEU A 486 43.61 -64.30 -34.52
CA LEU A 486 42.47 -64.13 -33.62
C LEU A 486 42.88 -63.62 -32.24
N SER A 487 44.05 -64.01 -31.72
CA SER A 487 44.55 -63.51 -30.44
C SER A 487 44.90 -62.01 -30.50
N LYS A 488 45.36 -61.52 -31.66
CA LYS A 488 45.67 -60.10 -31.91
C LYS A 488 44.45 -59.26 -32.26
N ASN A 489 43.37 -59.90 -32.69
CA ASN A 489 42.08 -59.26 -32.97
C ASN A 489 41.06 -59.74 -31.93
N THR A 490 41.19 -59.25 -30.70
CA THR A 490 40.41 -59.70 -29.53
C THR A 490 38.89 -59.65 -29.74
N ASN A 491 38.41 -58.70 -30.55
CA ASN A 491 37.00 -58.58 -30.97
C ASN A 491 36.50 -59.77 -31.80
N LEU A 492 37.39 -60.67 -32.24
CA LEU A 492 37.12 -61.79 -33.13
C LEU A 492 37.30 -63.16 -32.48
N GLN A 493 37.65 -63.22 -31.18
CA GLN A 493 37.91 -64.49 -30.50
C GLN A 493 36.72 -65.47 -30.56
N ASN A 494 35.50 -64.96 -30.73
CA ASN A 494 34.26 -65.73 -30.78
C ASN A 494 33.71 -65.93 -32.21
N VAL A 495 34.43 -65.53 -33.26
CA VAL A 495 33.97 -65.73 -34.65
C VAL A 495 34.23 -67.17 -35.09
N ASP A 496 33.28 -67.76 -35.82
CA ASP A 496 33.43 -69.10 -36.41
C ASP A 496 34.69 -69.16 -37.30
N GLN A 497 35.67 -69.95 -36.84
CA GLN A 497 36.97 -70.09 -37.49
C GLN A 497 36.89 -70.73 -38.89
N ASN A 498 35.78 -71.40 -39.21
CA ASN A 498 35.53 -72.01 -40.52
C ASN A 498 35.20 -70.96 -41.60
N ARG A 499 34.88 -69.72 -41.19
CA ARG A 499 34.61 -68.62 -42.11
C ARG A 499 35.86 -67.94 -42.65
N PHE A 500 37.04 -68.35 -42.18
CA PHE A 500 38.33 -67.80 -42.64
C PHE A 500 39.13 -68.87 -43.40
N THR A 501 39.72 -68.47 -44.52
CA THR A 501 40.76 -69.26 -45.21
C THR A 501 42.07 -68.50 -45.12
N ILE A 502 43.15 -69.20 -44.71
CA ILE A 502 44.50 -68.64 -44.70
C ILE A 502 45.25 -69.30 -45.84
N THR A 503 45.72 -68.50 -46.79
CA THR A 503 46.66 -68.95 -47.80
C THR A 503 48.04 -68.47 -47.39
N LEU A 504 48.94 -69.42 -47.13
CA LEU A 504 50.34 -69.14 -46.85
C LEU A 504 51.09 -69.03 -48.18
N ASP A 505 52.05 -68.11 -48.27
CA ASP A 505 52.95 -68.06 -49.42
C ASP A 505 53.74 -69.38 -49.52
N THR A 506 53.87 -69.92 -50.73
CA THR A 506 54.64 -71.15 -50.99
C THR A 506 56.14 -70.92 -50.86
N ASP A 507 56.57 -69.65 -50.94
CA ASP A 507 57.95 -69.25 -50.68
C ASP A 507 58.19 -69.04 -49.18
N ALA A 508 58.95 -69.96 -48.58
CA ALA A 508 59.23 -69.91 -47.15
C ALA A 508 60.03 -68.66 -46.70
N SER A 509 60.65 -67.93 -47.63
CA SER A 509 61.36 -66.68 -47.37
C SER A 509 60.45 -65.46 -47.32
N LYS A 510 59.19 -65.57 -47.75
CA LYS A 510 58.20 -64.49 -47.71
C LYS A 510 57.27 -64.68 -46.51
N SER A 511 57.38 -63.79 -45.53
CA SER A 511 56.57 -63.78 -44.30
C SER A 511 55.15 -63.25 -44.52
N ASN A 512 54.46 -63.69 -45.59
CA ASN A 512 53.14 -63.18 -45.96
C ASN A 512 52.06 -64.29 -45.88
N ALA A 513 50.93 -63.98 -45.24
CA ALA A 513 49.75 -64.81 -45.23
C ALA A 513 48.54 -63.97 -45.68
N LYS A 514 47.75 -64.47 -46.63
CA LYS A 514 46.53 -63.82 -47.09
C LYS A 514 45.33 -64.46 -46.38
N VAL A 515 44.53 -63.62 -45.71
CA VAL A 515 43.29 -64.05 -45.07
C VAL A 515 42.12 -63.67 -45.96
N THR A 516 41.25 -64.63 -46.26
CA THR A 516 40.01 -64.38 -46.99
C THR A 516 38.83 -64.83 -46.13
N GLN A 517 37.83 -63.97 -45.96
CA GLN A 517 36.59 -64.27 -45.23
C GLN A 517 35.50 -64.73 -46.22
N LYS A 518 34.77 -65.79 -45.88
CA LYS A 518 33.56 -66.22 -46.61
C LYS A 518 32.30 -65.54 -46.09
#